data_AF-A0A1Y4M769-F1
#
_entry.id   AF-A0A1Y4M769-F1
#
_cell.length_a   1.000
_cell.length_b   1.000
_cell.length_c   1.000
_cell.angle_alpha   90.00
_cell.angle_beta   90.00
_cell.angle_gamma   90.00
#
_symmetry.space_group_name_H-M   'P 1'
#
loop_
_entity.id
_entity.type
_entity.pdbx_description
1 polymer ?
#
loop_
_entity_poly.entity_id
_entity_poly.type
_entity_poly.pdbx_seq_one_letter_code
_entity_poly.pdbx_strand_id
1 'polypeptide(L)'
;MITKILNHLDDIVKIIEALFYVSTGTVAVLTFLSARKTILQPMKTEVFKNQVEVFTSIMKLFNGKTESEIRHAFDFDEMLRANIFKLLDDYLETFYNVTFDYNERPYNKKACPCSILTSEFAERYLVAPDLSSENESVEKDPPSMSKMEVWNNYIYGEICQTVSNTKMLAQIDEIMKSLFLTSESIRLLSEIKKIVLDNILTIGTVLTDVARELPTKCPNINDLKKRDTMVSIANEYNKKFICIEPYCDKLTKYLRSYFKVESIMT
;
A
#
# COMPACT_ATOMS: atom_id res chain seq x y z
N MET A 1 -26.77 -61.16 -61.62
CA MET A 1 -27.23 -61.41 -60.24
C MET A 1 -26.06 -61.38 -59.25
N ILE A 2 -24.96 -62.08 -59.53
CA ILE A 2 -23.73 -62.12 -58.71
C ILE A 2 -23.10 -60.73 -58.49
N THR A 3 -23.00 -59.90 -59.54
CA THR A 3 -22.44 -58.53 -59.46
C THR A 3 -23.24 -57.58 -58.56
N LYS A 4 -24.56 -57.78 -58.49
CA LYS A 4 -25.45 -56.95 -57.66
C LYS A 4 -25.33 -57.30 -56.18
N ILE A 5 -25.06 -58.58 -55.88
CA ILE A 5 -24.80 -59.08 -54.52
C ILE A 5 -23.42 -58.62 -54.04
N LEU A 6 -22.40 -58.67 -54.91
CA LEU A 6 -21.04 -58.19 -54.61
C LEU A 6 -21.02 -56.68 -54.29
N ASN A 7 -21.70 -55.86 -55.09
CA ASN A 7 -21.78 -54.42 -54.82
C ASN A 7 -22.49 -54.12 -53.49
N HIS A 8 -23.52 -54.89 -53.15
CA HIS A 8 -24.26 -54.69 -51.90
C HIS A 8 -23.43 -55.06 -50.66
N LEU A 9 -22.57 -56.08 -50.77
CA LEU A 9 -21.61 -56.46 -49.74
C LEU A 9 -20.52 -55.39 -49.57
N ASP A 10 -20.03 -54.82 -50.67
CA ASP A 10 -19.02 -53.76 -50.64
C ASP A 10 -19.55 -52.48 -49.97
N ASP A 11 -20.81 -52.13 -50.22
CA ASP A 11 -21.48 -51.00 -49.55
C ASP A 11 -21.64 -51.23 -48.04
N ILE A 12 -22.00 -52.45 -47.62
CA ILE A 12 -22.13 -52.80 -46.19
C ILE A 12 -20.77 -52.69 -45.49
N VAL A 13 -19.69 -53.16 -46.11
CA VAL A 13 -18.34 -53.06 -45.56
C VAL A 13 -17.93 -51.60 -45.38
N LYS A 14 -18.16 -50.74 -46.39
CA LYS A 14 -17.85 -49.31 -46.30
C LYS A 14 -18.64 -48.59 -45.21
N ILE A 15 -19.91 -48.96 -44.99
CA ILE A 15 -20.73 -48.41 -43.91
C ILE A 15 -20.17 -48.82 -42.54
N ILE A 16 -19.77 -50.08 -42.38
CA ILE A 16 -19.16 -50.59 -41.14
C ILE A 16 -17.82 -49.91 -40.87
N GLU A 17 -16.97 -49.76 -41.88
CA GLU A 17 -15.69 -49.04 -41.77
C GLU A 17 -15.90 -47.58 -41.39
N ALA A 18 -16.84 -46.88 -42.03
CA ALA A 18 -17.16 -45.50 -41.69
C ALA A 18 -17.64 -45.37 -40.23
N LEU A 19 -18.52 -46.26 -39.78
CA LEU A 19 -18.97 -46.31 -38.38
C LEU A 19 -17.83 -46.60 -37.42
N PHE A 20 -16.93 -47.50 -37.78
CA PHE A 20 -15.75 -47.82 -36.98
C PHE A 20 -14.81 -46.62 -36.84
N TYR A 21 -14.52 -45.89 -37.92
CA TYR A 21 -13.67 -44.71 -37.86
C TYR A 21 -14.34 -43.55 -37.10
N VAL A 22 -15.65 -43.33 -37.27
CA VAL A 22 -16.38 -42.29 -36.53
C VAL A 22 -16.43 -42.61 -35.03
N SER A 23 -16.73 -43.86 -34.65
CA SER A 23 -16.76 -44.28 -33.25
C SER A 23 -15.38 -44.21 -32.61
N THR A 24 -14.35 -44.72 -33.28
CA THR A 24 -12.95 -44.66 -32.80
C THR A 24 -12.48 -43.21 -32.67
N GLY A 25 -12.79 -42.35 -33.65
CA GLY A 25 -12.50 -40.92 -33.59
C GLY A 25 -13.20 -40.22 -32.42
N THR A 26 -14.47 -40.55 -32.17
CA THR A 26 -15.24 -40.02 -31.04
C THR A 26 -14.63 -40.44 -29.70
N VAL A 27 -14.30 -41.72 -29.55
CA VAL A 27 -13.64 -42.26 -28.34
C VAL A 27 -12.28 -41.60 -28.12
N ALA A 28 -11.49 -41.39 -29.17
CA ALA A 28 -10.21 -40.71 -29.09
C ALA A 28 -10.36 -39.26 -28.61
N VAL A 29 -11.33 -38.51 -29.13
CA VAL A 29 -11.61 -37.12 -28.70
C VAL A 29 -12.07 -37.08 -27.25
N LEU A 30 -13.00 -37.95 -26.83
CA LEU A 30 -13.48 -38.02 -25.45
C LEU A 30 -12.36 -38.41 -24.47
N THR A 31 -11.47 -39.32 -24.89
CA THR A 31 -10.29 -39.72 -24.11
C THR A 31 -9.32 -38.56 -23.95
N PHE A 32 -9.04 -37.80 -25.04
CA PHE A 32 -8.21 -36.60 -24.97
C PHE A 32 -8.80 -35.53 -24.05
N LEU A 33 -10.11 -35.26 -24.15
CA LEU A 33 -10.80 -34.30 -23.29
C LEU A 33 -10.76 -34.72 -21.80
N SER A 34 -10.95 -36.00 -21.52
CA SER A 34 -10.90 -36.55 -20.17
C SER A 34 -9.48 -36.50 -19.61
N ALA A 35 -8.47 -36.93 -20.37
CA ALA A 35 -7.07 -36.85 -19.99
C ALA A 35 -6.63 -35.41 -19.73
N ARG A 36 -7.03 -34.45 -20.59
CA ARG A 36 -6.78 -33.02 -20.37
C ARG A 36 -7.41 -32.52 -19.08
N LYS A 37 -8.63 -32.96 -18.74
CA LYS A 37 -9.30 -32.59 -17.49
C LYS A 37 -8.55 -33.17 -16.27
N THR A 38 -8.11 -34.42 -16.33
CA THR A 38 -7.40 -35.11 -15.24
C THR A 38 -5.98 -34.60 -15.04
N ILE A 39 -5.23 -34.35 -16.12
CA ILE A 39 -3.85 -33.80 -16.04
C ILE A 39 -3.85 -32.38 -15.48
N LEU A 40 -4.85 -31.57 -15.84
CA LEU A 40 -4.97 -30.18 -15.36
C LEU A 40 -5.64 -30.06 -13.98
N GLN A 41 -6.22 -31.14 -13.43
CA GLN A 41 -6.82 -31.11 -12.10
C GLN A 41 -5.79 -30.78 -11.00
N PRO A 42 -4.63 -31.49 -10.90
CA PRO A 42 -3.60 -31.17 -9.91
C PRO A 42 -3.12 -29.73 -9.97
N MET A 43 -2.83 -29.23 -11.19
CA MET A 43 -2.44 -27.83 -11.39
C MET A 43 -3.52 -26.84 -10.93
N LYS A 44 -4.79 -27.07 -11.26
CA LYS A 44 -5.89 -26.20 -10.82
C LYS A 44 -6.02 -26.19 -9.30
N THR A 45 -5.82 -27.34 -8.66
CA THR A 45 -5.88 -27.45 -7.19
C THR A 45 -4.71 -26.72 -6.52
N GLU A 46 -3.50 -26.80 -7.09
CA GLU A 46 -2.33 -26.10 -6.55
C GLU A 46 -2.44 -24.58 -6.72
N VAL A 47 -2.87 -24.11 -7.89
CA VAL A 47 -3.16 -22.68 -8.13
C VAL A 47 -4.23 -22.18 -7.17
N PHE A 48 -5.31 -22.96 -6.99
CA PHE A 48 -6.37 -22.61 -6.04
C PHE A 48 -5.85 -22.55 -4.60
N LYS A 49 -4.99 -23.48 -4.18
CA LYS A 49 -4.37 -23.47 -2.86
C LYS A 49 -3.54 -22.20 -2.64
N ASN A 50 -2.71 -21.82 -3.61
CA ASN A 50 -1.90 -20.60 -3.55
C ASN A 50 -2.78 -19.34 -3.54
N GLN A 51 -3.88 -19.33 -4.30
CA GLN A 51 -4.87 -18.26 -4.22
C GLN A 51 -5.43 -18.14 -2.80
N VAL A 52 -5.94 -19.24 -2.22
CA VAL A 52 -6.50 -19.25 -0.86
C VAL A 52 -5.50 -18.76 0.18
N GLU A 53 -4.21 -19.11 0.07
CA GLU A 53 -3.16 -18.65 0.98
C GLU A 53 -2.95 -17.12 0.93
N VAL A 54 -2.87 -16.57 -0.29
CA VAL A 54 -2.70 -15.13 -0.49
C VAL A 54 -3.92 -14.37 0.03
N PHE A 55 -5.13 -14.85 -0.26
CA PHE A 55 -6.34 -14.21 0.25
C PHE A 55 -6.49 -14.36 1.76
N THR A 56 -6.07 -15.48 2.35
CA THR A 56 -6.03 -15.64 3.81
C THR A 56 -5.11 -14.60 4.43
N SER A 57 -3.98 -14.29 3.80
CA SER A 57 -3.06 -13.23 4.24
C SER A 57 -3.73 -11.86 4.21
N ILE A 58 -4.45 -11.52 3.13
CA ILE A 58 -5.23 -10.28 3.05
C ILE A 58 -6.33 -10.22 4.12
N MET A 59 -7.06 -11.31 4.31
CA MET A 59 -8.13 -11.39 5.29
C MET A 59 -7.60 -11.22 6.71
N LYS A 60 -6.43 -11.77 7.05
CA LYS A 60 -5.78 -11.53 8.36
C LYS A 60 -5.44 -10.05 8.60
N LEU A 61 -5.13 -9.30 7.54
CA LEU A 61 -4.79 -7.88 7.67
C LEU A 61 -6.01 -7.01 7.93
N PHE A 62 -7.17 -7.31 7.33
CA PHE A 62 -8.29 -6.36 7.27
C PHE A 62 -9.65 -6.89 7.74
N ASN A 63 -9.87 -8.21 7.76
CA ASN A 63 -11.19 -8.76 7.99
C ASN A 63 -11.72 -8.50 9.41
N GLY A 64 -12.81 -7.74 9.50
CA GLY A 64 -13.49 -7.45 10.77
C GLY A 64 -12.73 -6.49 11.69
N LYS A 65 -11.73 -5.77 11.17
CA LYS A 65 -11.01 -4.75 11.92
C LYS A 65 -11.73 -3.42 11.83
N THR A 66 -11.87 -2.77 12.98
CA THR A 66 -12.37 -1.40 13.11
C THR A 66 -11.34 -0.38 12.63
N GLU A 67 -11.77 0.84 12.33
CA GLU A 67 -10.89 1.97 12.01
C GLU A 67 -9.77 2.14 13.05
N SER A 68 -10.08 2.01 14.34
CA SER A 68 -9.08 2.14 15.41
C SER A 68 -7.98 1.07 15.32
N GLU A 69 -8.35 -0.18 15.04
CA GLU A 69 -7.39 -1.28 14.90
C GLU A 69 -6.55 -1.14 13.62
N ILE A 70 -7.15 -0.64 12.54
CA ILE A 70 -6.45 -0.35 11.29
C ILE A 70 -5.43 0.76 11.51
N ARG A 71 -5.84 1.87 12.15
CA ARG A 71 -4.96 2.98 12.46
C ARG A 71 -3.80 2.58 13.37
N HIS A 72 -4.08 1.74 14.36
CA HIS A 72 -3.04 1.18 15.23
C HIS A 72 -2.08 0.26 14.47
N ALA A 73 -2.58 -0.59 13.55
CA ALA A 73 -1.73 -1.47 12.75
C ALA A 73 -0.79 -0.70 11.81
N PHE A 74 -1.24 0.43 11.26
CA PHE A 74 -0.40 1.35 10.48
C PHE A 74 0.40 2.33 11.36
N ASP A 75 0.22 2.27 12.68
CA ASP A 75 0.97 3.04 13.68
C ASP A 75 0.90 4.56 13.49
N PHE A 76 -0.29 5.06 13.11
CA PHE A 76 -0.51 6.47 12.83
C PHE A 76 -0.30 7.37 14.06
N ASP A 77 -0.59 6.88 15.26
CA ASP A 77 -0.50 7.67 16.49
C ASP A 77 0.96 7.95 16.87
N GLU A 78 1.82 6.92 16.89
CA GLU A 78 3.25 7.10 17.18
C GLU A 78 3.96 7.82 16.03
N MET A 79 3.54 7.60 14.79
CA MET A 79 4.05 8.34 13.64
C MET A 79 3.73 9.84 13.76
N LEU A 80 2.47 10.20 14.05
CA LEU A 80 2.09 11.58 14.27
C LEU A 80 2.88 12.19 15.44
N ARG A 81 3.00 11.47 16.55
CA ARG A 81 3.77 11.89 17.71
C ARG A 81 5.23 12.18 17.35
N ALA A 82 5.91 11.26 16.67
CA ALA A 82 7.30 11.44 16.26
C ALA A 82 7.49 12.72 15.43
N ASN A 83 6.58 12.97 14.49
CA ASN A 83 6.63 14.15 13.63
C ASN A 83 6.29 15.45 14.39
N ILE A 84 5.35 15.42 15.35
CA ILE A 84 5.11 16.57 16.23
C ILE A 84 6.39 16.91 17.01
N PHE A 85 7.04 15.92 17.63
CA PHE A 85 8.28 16.16 18.37
C PHE A 85 9.38 16.76 17.49
N LYS A 86 9.52 16.28 16.25
CA LYS A 86 10.48 16.85 15.28
C LYS A 86 10.17 18.32 15.00
N LEU A 87 8.91 18.67 14.70
CA LEU A 87 8.50 20.06 14.49
C LEU A 87 8.82 20.96 15.70
N LEU A 88 8.51 20.48 16.91
CA LEU A 88 8.74 21.27 18.13
C LEU A 88 10.23 21.43 18.42
N ASP A 89 11.03 20.40 18.17
CA ASP A 89 12.48 20.46 18.31
C ASP A 89 13.10 21.41 17.26
N ASP A 90 12.66 21.38 16.00
CA ASP A 90 13.07 22.34 14.96
C ASP A 90 12.76 23.79 15.37
N TYR A 91 11.58 24.01 15.98
CA TYR A 91 11.18 25.31 16.49
C TYR A 91 12.07 25.77 17.65
N LEU A 92 12.36 24.86 18.60
CA LEU A 92 13.21 25.12 19.75
C LEU A 92 14.67 25.41 19.36
N GLU A 93 15.19 24.67 18.40
CA GLU A 93 16.52 24.91 17.83
C GLU A 93 16.57 26.27 17.15
N THR A 94 15.56 26.59 16.31
CA THR A 94 15.51 27.86 15.56
C THR A 94 15.43 29.08 16.48
N PHE A 95 14.51 29.11 17.44
CA PHE A 95 14.25 30.31 18.25
C PHE A 95 15.06 30.38 19.54
N TYR A 96 15.41 29.23 20.13
CA TYR A 96 16.02 29.17 21.47
C TYR A 96 17.39 28.47 21.48
N ASN A 97 17.91 28.03 20.32
CA ASN A 97 19.20 27.34 20.17
C ASN A 97 19.32 26.12 21.11
N VAL A 98 18.20 25.43 21.36
CA VAL A 98 18.20 24.21 22.18
C VAL A 98 18.67 23.04 21.34
N THR A 99 19.60 22.24 21.88
CA THR A 99 20.08 21.01 21.25
C THR A 99 19.52 19.80 21.98
N PHE A 100 19.36 18.70 21.25
CA PHE A 100 18.76 17.47 21.75
C PHE A 100 19.58 16.25 21.36
N ASP A 101 19.57 15.21 22.19
CA ASP A 101 20.10 13.91 21.78
C ASP A 101 19.10 13.25 20.82
N TYR A 102 19.46 13.22 19.54
CA TYR A 102 18.68 12.59 18.49
C TYR A 102 18.31 11.14 18.82
N ASN A 103 19.16 10.38 19.51
CA ASN A 103 18.91 8.97 19.81
C ASN A 103 17.80 8.76 20.84
N GLU A 104 17.52 9.76 21.68
CA GLU A 104 16.45 9.71 22.68
C GLU A 104 15.10 10.18 22.12
N ARG A 105 15.08 10.76 20.92
CA ARG A 105 13.86 11.31 20.31
C ARG A 105 13.01 10.25 19.62
N PRO A 106 11.67 10.41 19.60
CA PRO A 106 10.77 9.44 18.97
C PRO A 106 10.93 9.37 17.44
N TYR A 107 11.51 10.39 16.80
CA TYR A 107 11.79 10.42 15.36
C TYR A 107 13.21 9.92 15.00
N ASN A 108 13.91 9.25 15.93
CA ASN A 108 15.23 8.67 15.67
C ASN A 108 15.18 7.56 14.61
N LYS A 109 16.31 7.25 13.97
CA LYS A 109 16.36 6.22 12.89
C LYS A 109 16.01 4.78 13.33
N LYS A 110 16.09 4.45 14.63
CA LYS A 110 15.66 3.13 15.13
C LYS A 110 14.13 3.03 15.18
N ALA A 111 13.46 4.10 15.60
CA ALA A 111 12.00 4.19 15.67
C ALA A 111 11.36 4.54 14.32
N CYS A 112 12.01 5.43 13.58
CA CYS A 112 11.59 5.92 12.27
C CYS A 112 12.69 5.71 11.21
N PRO A 113 12.81 4.50 10.64
CA PRO A 113 13.90 4.16 9.71
C PRO A 113 13.78 4.85 8.36
N CYS A 114 12.56 5.22 7.97
CA CYS A 114 12.26 5.80 6.66
C CYS A 114 11.53 7.14 6.83
N SER A 115 11.51 7.93 5.76
CA SER A 115 10.72 9.16 5.68
C SER A 115 10.09 9.29 4.29
N ILE A 116 8.97 10.01 4.23
CA ILE A 116 8.36 10.46 2.97
C ILE A 116 8.68 11.94 2.84
N LEU A 117 9.17 12.32 1.66
CA LEU A 117 9.37 13.73 1.31
C LEU A 117 8.14 14.24 0.57
N THR A 118 7.60 15.38 1.00
CA THR A 118 6.57 16.08 0.22
C THR A 118 7.21 16.67 -1.05
N SER A 119 6.44 16.73 -2.13
CA SER A 119 6.94 17.27 -3.41
C SER A 119 7.44 18.70 -3.27
N GLU A 120 6.70 19.56 -2.55
CA GLU A 120 7.07 20.96 -2.31
C GLU A 120 8.43 21.08 -1.59
N PHE A 121 8.67 20.23 -0.59
CA PHE A 121 9.95 20.23 0.13
C PHE A 121 11.08 19.67 -0.72
N ALA A 122 10.82 18.60 -1.48
CA ALA A 122 11.78 18.03 -2.40
C ALA A 122 12.23 19.06 -3.44
N GLU A 123 11.29 19.78 -4.07
CA GLU A 123 11.58 20.81 -5.06
C GLU A 123 12.38 21.98 -4.48
N ARG A 124 12.13 22.35 -3.23
CA ARG A 124 12.77 23.51 -2.58
C ARG A 124 14.16 23.21 -2.03
N TYR A 125 14.37 22.00 -1.51
CA TYR A 125 15.56 21.68 -0.72
C TYR A 125 16.42 20.55 -1.30
N LEU A 126 15.91 19.75 -2.23
CA LEU A 126 16.74 18.78 -2.96
C LEU A 126 17.27 19.41 -4.24
N VAL A 127 18.58 19.62 -4.28
CA VAL A 127 19.28 20.00 -5.51
C VAL A 127 19.68 18.71 -6.22
N ALA A 128 19.22 18.50 -7.45
CA ALA A 128 19.75 17.42 -8.28
C ALA A 128 21.26 17.68 -8.49
N PRO A 129 22.14 16.69 -8.26
CA PRO A 129 23.56 16.88 -8.52
C PRO A 129 23.72 17.22 -10.01
N ASP A 130 24.17 18.43 -10.29
CA ASP A 130 24.47 18.85 -11.65
C ASP A 130 25.73 18.11 -12.09
N LEU A 131 25.57 17.09 -12.92
CA LEU A 131 26.67 16.29 -13.48
C LEU A 131 27.55 17.12 -14.44
N SER A 132 27.23 18.38 -14.68
CA SER A 132 27.94 19.26 -15.61
C SER A 132 28.85 20.31 -14.95
N SER A 133 28.87 20.43 -13.62
CA SER A 133 29.73 21.39 -12.91
C SER A 133 30.72 20.70 -11.97
N GLU A 134 31.77 20.11 -12.53
CA GLU A 134 33.07 20.19 -11.86
C GLU A 134 33.45 21.67 -11.84
N ASN A 135 33.74 22.22 -10.66
CA ASN A 135 34.15 23.60 -10.39
C ASN A 135 33.01 24.60 -10.16
N GLU A 136 32.63 24.76 -8.90
CA GLU A 136 32.77 26.00 -8.12
C GLU A 136 31.98 25.81 -6.82
N SER A 137 32.69 25.66 -5.71
CA SER A 137 32.11 25.80 -4.38
C SER A 137 31.75 27.27 -4.19
N VAL A 138 30.61 27.68 -4.71
CA VAL A 138 30.00 28.96 -4.36
C VAL A 138 29.50 28.81 -2.93
N GLU A 139 30.35 29.18 -1.97
CA GLU A 139 29.89 29.63 -0.65
C GLU A 139 28.95 30.81 -0.91
N LYS A 140 27.66 30.53 -1.10
CA LYS A 140 26.62 31.54 -0.96
C LYS A 140 26.57 31.86 0.51
N ASP A 141 27.10 33.03 0.89
CA ASP A 141 26.79 33.65 2.17
C ASP A 141 25.28 33.50 2.43
N PRO A 142 24.87 32.94 3.58
CA PRO A 142 23.45 32.75 3.85
C PRO A 142 22.79 34.14 3.84
N PRO A 143 21.62 34.29 3.19
CA PRO A 143 20.92 35.56 3.17
C PRO A 143 20.69 36.02 4.61
N SER A 144 20.81 37.32 4.87
CA SER A 144 20.54 37.95 6.18
C SER A 144 19.05 37.93 6.54
N MET A 145 18.37 36.80 6.33
CA MET A 145 16.98 36.61 6.75
C MET A 145 16.93 36.48 8.27
N SER A 146 15.99 37.19 8.87
CA SER A 146 15.67 37.01 10.28
C SER A 146 15.13 35.60 10.53
N LYS A 147 15.30 35.07 11.76
CA LYS A 147 14.73 33.78 12.17
C LYS A 147 13.22 33.68 11.88
N MET A 148 12.51 34.80 11.99
CA MET A 148 11.08 34.89 11.70
C MET A 148 10.76 34.76 10.20
N GLU A 149 11.57 35.35 9.32
CA GLU A 149 11.39 35.21 7.87
C GLU A 149 11.68 33.80 7.38
N VAL A 150 12.68 33.13 7.96
CA VAL A 150 12.95 31.71 7.69
C VAL A 150 11.75 30.87 8.14
N TRP A 151 11.24 31.11 9.36
CA TRP A 151 10.15 30.32 9.92
C TRP A 151 8.78 30.57 9.25
N ASN A 152 8.48 31.79 8.82
CA ASN A 152 7.26 32.09 8.08
C ASN A 152 7.18 31.32 6.74
N ASN A 153 8.34 30.96 6.19
CA ASN A 153 8.48 30.15 4.99
C ASN A 153 8.68 28.65 5.27
N TYR A 154 8.54 28.22 6.54
CA TYR A 154 8.75 26.83 6.95
C TYR A 154 7.75 25.89 6.29
N ILE A 155 8.26 24.75 5.85
CA ILE A 155 7.50 23.65 5.26
C ILE A 155 7.91 22.37 5.99
N TYR A 156 6.95 21.70 6.61
CA TYR A 156 7.18 20.39 7.20
C TYR A 156 7.15 19.32 6.10
N GLY A 157 8.32 19.04 5.54
CA GLY A 157 8.40 18.25 4.32
C GLY A 157 8.97 16.84 4.44
N GLU A 158 9.70 16.54 5.50
CA GLU A 158 10.20 15.18 5.76
C GLU A 158 9.39 14.52 6.86
N ILE A 159 8.44 13.69 6.45
CA ILE A 159 7.53 12.96 7.34
C ILE A 159 8.18 11.65 7.73
N CYS A 160 8.59 11.51 8.98
CA CYS A 160 9.16 10.29 9.54
C CYS A 160 8.11 9.18 9.57
N GLN A 161 8.46 7.99 9.09
CA GLN A 161 7.63 6.79 9.12
C GLN A 161 8.15 5.82 10.17
N THR A 162 7.27 5.29 11.01
CA THR A 162 7.66 4.31 12.02
C THR A 162 7.99 2.95 11.41
N VAL A 163 8.74 2.13 12.14
CA VAL A 163 9.05 0.74 11.74
C VAL A 163 7.78 -0.05 11.41
N SER A 164 6.73 0.10 12.22
CA SER A 164 5.46 -0.62 12.04
C SER A 164 4.77 -0.20 10.76
N ASN A 165 4.71 1.11 10.48
CA ASN A 165 4.13 1.64 9.25
C ASN A 165 4.85 1.11 8.00
N THR A 166 6.19 1.21 7.98
CA THR A 166 7.01 0.74 6.86
C THR A 166 6.84 -0.77 6.62
N LYS A 167 6.77 -1.57 7.69
CA LYS A 167 6.52 -3.02 7.59
C LYS A 167 5.13 -3.32 7.02
N MET A 168 4.11 -2.61 7.47
CA MET A 168 2.74 -2.83 7.01
C MET A 168 2.58 -2.49 5.52
N LEU A 169 3.17 -1.37 5.07
CA LEU A 169 3.20 -1.01 3.65
C LEU A 169 3.98 -2.02 2.80
N ALA A 170 5.14 -2.49 3.29
CA ALA A 170 5.92 -3.51 2.60
C ALA A 170 5.17 -4.85 2.50
N GLN A 171 4.40 -5.23 3.52
CA GLN A 171 3.55 -6.43 3.47
C GLN A 171 2.46 -6.31 2.40
N ILE A 172 1.82 -5.16 2.29
CA ILE A 172 0.82 -4.90 1.24
C ILE A 172 1.47 -4.99 -0.15
N ASP A 173 2.63 -4.38 -0.33
CA ASP A 173 3.37 -4.42 -1.60
C ASP A 173 3.78 -5.84 -1.98
N GLU A 174 4.20 -6.65 -1.02
CA GLU A 174 4.57 -8.04 -1.28
C GLU A 174 3.36 -8.89 -1.67
N ILE A 175 2.22 -8.69 -0.99
CA ILE A 175 0.96 -9.34 -1.37
C ILE A 175 0.57 -8.96 -2.80
N MET A 176 0.66 -7.68 -3.16
CA MET A 176 0.28 -7.17 -4.48
C MET A 176 1.14 -7.72 -5.63
N LYS A 177 2.37 -8.19 -5.37
CA LYS A 177 3.22 -8.86 -6.38
C LYS A 177 2.78 -10.28 -6.72
N SER A 178 1.88 -10.86 -5.92
CA SER A 178 1.42 -12.23 -6.13
C SER A 178 0.64 -12.38 -7.44
N LEU A 179 1.09 -13.30 -8.30
CA LEU A 179 0.41 -13.69 -9.55
C LEU A 179 -0.95 -14.37 -9.31
N PHE A 180 -1.26 -14.71 -8.06
CA PHE A 180 -2.48 -15.40 -7.67
C PHE A 180 -3.62 -14.43 -7.33
N LEU A 181 -3.37 -13.12 -7.31
CA LEU A 181 -4.41 -12.12 -7.11
C LEU A 181 -5.21 -11.83 -8.37
N THR A 182 -6.49 -11.51 -8.19
CA THR A 182 -7.29 -10.93 -9.27
C THR A 182 -6.89 -9.46 -9.48
N SER A 183 -7.07 -8.96 -10.70
CA SER A 183 -6.87 -7.54 -11.02
C SER A 183 -7.69 -6.63 -10.09
N GLU A 184 -8.91 -7.03 -9.75
CA GLU A 184 -9.77 -6.28 -8.84
C GLU A 184 -9.23 -6.26 -7.40
N SER A 185 -8.62 -7.36 -6.93
CA SER A 185 -7.97 -7.40 -5.61
C SER A 185 -6.78 -6.43 -5.56
N ILE A 186 -5.96 -6.42 -6.62
CA ILE A 186 -4.82 -5.50 -6.74
C ILE A 186 -5.32 -4.06 -6.77
N ARG A 187 -6.38 -3.77 -7.53
CA ARG A 187 -7.00 -2.44 -7.60
C ARG A 187 -7.46 -1.95 -6.23
N LEU A 188 -8.16 -2.80 -5.47
CA LEU A 188 -8.66 -2.46 -4.13
C LEU A 188 -7.54 -2.31 -3.09
N LEU A 189 -6.51 -3.17 -3.14
CA LEU A 189 -5.31 -3.00 -2.30
C LEU A 189 -4.56 -1.71 -2.61
N SER A 190 -4.46 -1.35 -3.90
CA SER A 190 -3.84 -0.10 -4.35
C SER A 190 -4.62 1.12 -3.85
N GLU A 191 -5.96 1.03 -3.85
CA GLU A 191 -6.86 2.05 -3.31
C GLU A 191 -6.60 2.26 -1.80
N ILE A 192 -6.53 1.18 -1.01
CA ILE A 192 -6.17 1.23 0.42
C ILE A 192 -4.78 1.85 0.62
N LYS A 193 -3.77 1.37 -0.12
CA LYS A 193 -2.39 1.88 -0.02
C LYS A 193 -2.34 3.39 -0.29
N LYS A 194 -3.06 3.86 -1.31
CA LYS A 194 -3.14 5.27 -1.65
C LYS A 194 -3.73 6.09 -0.49
N ILE A 195 -4.86 5.66 0.08
CA ILE A 195 -5.48 6.37 1.22
C ILE A 195 -4.53 6.42 2.43
N VAL A 196 -3.81 5.34 2.71
CA VAL A 196 -2.79 5.31 3.77
C VAL A 196 -1.70 6.35 3.50
N LEU A 197 -1.16 6.42 2.27
CA LEU A 197 -0.16 7.41 1.90
C LEU A 197 -0.69 8.85 1.98
N ASP A 198 -1.93 9.08 1.54
CA ASP A 198 -2.58 10.39 1.62
C ASP A 198 -2.74 10.83 3.10
N ASN A 199 -3.10 9.90 3.98
CA ASN A 199 -3.16 10.15 5.44
C ASN A 199 -1.78 10.40 6.05
N ILE A 200 -0.70 9.80 5.53
CA ILE A 200 0.68 10.13 5.95
C ILE A 200 1.04 11.55 5.50
N LEU A 201 0.81 11.89 4.23
CA LEU A 201 1.10 13.22 3.68
C LEU A 201 0.32 14.33 4.39
N THR A 202 -0.89 14.03 4.84
CA THR A 202 -1.73 14.95 5.65
C THR A 202 -1.04 15.39 6.94
N ILE A 203 -0.16 14.57 7.52
CA ILE A 203 0.68 14.96 8.67
C ILE A 203 1.53 16.17 8.29
N GLY A 204 2.22 16.14 7.16
CA GLY A 204 3.06 17.24 6.70
C GLY A 204 2.28 18.52 6.46
N THR A 205 1.09 18.43 5.86
CA THR A 205 0.20 19.58 5.68
C THR A 205 -0.22 20.19 7.01
N VAL A 206 -0.70 19.37 7.95
CA VAL A 206 -1.13 19.84 9.28
C VAL A 206 0.03 20.46 10.05
N LEU A 207 1.19 19.83 10.05
CA LEU A 207 2.36 20.35 10.76
C LEU A 207 2.92 21.62 10.14
N THR A 208 2.82 21.78 8.82
CA THR A 208 3.17 23.04 8.15
C THR A 208 2.24 24.17 8.57
N ASP A 209 0.92 23.92 8.62
CA ASP A 209 -0.05 24.92 9.08
C ASP A 209 0.21 25.31 10.54
N VAL A 210 0.42 24.31 11.41
CA VAL A 210 0.73 24.51 12.83
C VAL A 210 2.04 25.28 13.00
N ALA A 211 3.08 24.96 12.23
CA ALA A 211 4.38 25.61 12.31
C ALA A 211 4.25 27.13 12.18
N ARG A 212 3.46 27.61 11.20
CA ARG A 212 3.25 29.05 10.97
C ARG A 212 2.60 29.75 12.16
N GLU A 213 1.79 29.04 12.94
CA GLU A 213 1.11 29.58 14.11
C GLU A 213 1.95 29.52 15.39
N LEU A 214 2.97 28.65 15.46
CA LEU A 214 3.78 28.43 16.66
C LEU A 214 4.40 29.70 17.24
N PRO A 215 5.04 30.62 16.47
CA PRO A 215 5.59 31.86 17.03
C PRO A 215 4.56 32.74 17.74
N THR A 216 3.30 32.72 17.27
CA THR A 216 2.22 33.52 17.85
C THR A 216 1.57 32.84 19.06
N LYS A 217 1.43 31.50 19.01
CA LYS A 217 0.75 30.72 20.06
C LYS A 217 1.68 30.34 21.21
N CYS A 218 2.98 30.18 20.95
CA CYS A 218 3.98 29.73 21.91
C CYS A 218 5.21 30.66 21.91
N PRO A 219 5.08 31.92 22.36
CA PRO A 219 6.18 32.88 22.34
C PRO A 219 7.31 32.54 23.34
N ASN A 220 7.04 31.67 24.33
CA ASN A 220 8.01 31.25 25.34
C ASN A 220 8.12 29.72 25.42
N ILE A 221 9.30 29.22 25.83
CA ILE A 221 9.59 27.79 26.00
C ILE A 221 8.61 27.05 26.94
N ASN A 222 8.01 27.76 27.89
CA ASN A 222 7.05 27.19 28.83
C ASN A 222 5.67 26.95 28.21
N ASP A 223 5.32 27.65 27.13
CA ASP A 223 4.04 27.46 26.43
C ASP A 223 4.02 26.17 25.62
N LEU A 224 5.19 25.70 25.17
CA LEU A 224 5.38 24.42 24.48
C LEU A 224 5.15 23.21 25.38
N LYS A 225 5.28 23.38 26.71
CA LYS A 225 5.05 22.32 27.71
C LYS A 225 3.57 22.08 28.00
N LYS A 226 2.68 22.92 27.47
CA LYS A 226 1.23 22.74 27.65
C LYS A 226 0.80 21.47 26.91
N ARG A 227 0.24 20.50 27.64
CA ARG A 227 -0.32 19.25 27.10
C ARG A 227 -1.32 19.52 25.96
N ASP A 228 -1.97 20.69 25.98
CA ASP A 228 -2.95 21.13 24.99
C ASP A 228 -2.37 21.26 23.57
N THR A 229 -1.08 21.56 23.40
CA THR A 229 -0.49 21.74 22.07
C THR A 229 -0.50 20.45 21.26
N MET A 230 -0.03 19.34 21.83
CA MET A 230 -0.03 18.04 21.15
C MET A 230 -1.45 17.54 20.86
N VAL A 231 -2.36 17.73 21.82
CA VAL A 231 -3.77 17.35 21.66
C VAL A 231 -4.44 18.18 20.56
N SER A 232 -4.18 19.48 20.49
CA SER A 232 -4.71 20.35 19.45
C SER A 232 -4.24 19.92 18.06
N ILE A 233 -2.94 19.60 17.91
CA ILE A 233 -2.39 19.15 16.63
C ILE A 233 -3.01 17.80 16.22
N ALA A 234 -3.13 16.87 17.18
CA ALA A 234 -3.78 15.59 16.92
C ALA A 234 -5.25 15.75 16.50
N ASN A 235 -5.97 16.70 17.08
CA ASN A 235 -7.34 17.01 16.67
C ASN A 235 -7.42 17.58 15.25
N GLU A 236 -6.50 18.48 14.87
CA GLU A 236 -6.45 19.00 13.49
C GLU A 236 -6.13 17.89 12.48
N TYR A 237 -5.25 16.97 12.84
CA TYR A 237 -5.00 15.78 12.02
C TYR A 237 -6.23 14.88 11.89
N ASN A 238 -6.88 14.54 13.01
CA ASN A 238 -8.05 13.67 13.02
C ASN A 238 -9.23 14.24 12.21
N LYS A 239 -9.39 15.57 12.14
CA LYS A 239 -10.42 16.22 11.30
C LYS A 239 -10.20 16.00 9.80
N LYS A 240 -8.93 15.90 9.38
CA LYS A 240 -8.53 15.72 7.97
C LYS A 240 -8.27 14.24 7.62
N PHE A 241 -8.28 13.35 8.61
CA PHE A 241 -8.00 11.92 8.42
C PHE A 241 -9.10 11.25 7.59
N ILE A 242 -8.72 10.53 6.55
CA ILE A 242 -9.63 9.77 5.69
C ILE A 242 -9.77 8.36 6.26
N CYS A 243 -10.99 7.97 6.65
CA CYS A 243 -11.27 6.63 7.17
C CYS A 243 -10.87 5.53 6.16
N ILE A 244 -10.15 4.52 6.63
CA ILE A 244 -9.61 3.42 5.83
C ILE A 244 -10.57 2.22 5.86
N GLU A 245 -11.30 2.02 6.97
CA GLU A 245 -12.23 0.91 7.20
C GLU A 245 -13.18 0.64 6.02
N PRO A 246 -13.85 1.64 5.40
CA PRO A 246 -14.76 1.37 4.28
C PRO A 246 -14.08 0.72 3.06
N TYR A 247 -12.80 1.03 2.83
CA TYR A 247 -12.01 0.46 1.73
C TYR A 247 -11.57 -0.97 2.05
N CYS A 248 -11.22 -1.24 3.30
CA CYS A 248 -10.94 -2.57 3.82
C CYS A 248 -12.18 -3.48 3.73
N ASP A 249 -13.36 -2.97 4.08
CA ASP A 249 -14.63 -3.70 3.99
C ASP A 249 -15.01 -4.03 2.54
N LYS A 250 -14.79 -3.07 1.63
CA LYS A 250 -14.98 -3.29 0.18
C LYS A 250 -14.10 -4.43 -0.34
N LEU A 251 -12.84 -4.48 0.06
CA LEU A 251 -11.91 -5.56 -0.28
C LEU A 251 -12.36 -6.90 0.32
N THR A 252 -12.65 -6.95 1.62
CA THR A 252 -13.02 -8.21 2.28
C THR A 252 -14.34 -8.77 1.75
N LYS A 253 -15.33 -7.91 1.45
CA LYS A 253 -16.59 -8.30 0.80
C LYS A 253 -16.36 -8.87 -0.60
N TYR A 254 -15.51 -8.22 -1.40
CA TYR A 254 -15.13 -8.73 -2.71
C TYR A 254 -14.52 -10.14 -2.60
N LEU A 255 -13.57 -10.34 -1.69
CA LEU A 255 -12.91 -11.63 -1.49
C LEU A 255 -13.88 -12.74 -1.05
N ARG A 256 -14.79 -12.45 -0.11
CA ARG A 256 -15.83 -13.41 0.31
C ARG A 256 -16.72 -13.83 -0.86
N SER A 257 -17.12 -12.87 -1.70
CA SER A 257 -17.95 -13.12 -2.88
C SER A 257 -17.23 -13.95 -3.95
N TYR A 258 -15.94 -13.71 -4.15
CA TYR A 258 -15.11 -14.42 -5.14
C TYR A 258 -15.00 -15.92 -4.83
N PHE A 259 -14.83 -16.28 -3.55
CA PHE A 259 -14.80 -17.68 -3.11
C PHE A 259 -16.16 -18.32 -2.91
N LYS A 260 -17.25 -17.53 -3.03
CA LYS A 260 -18.60 -17.95 -2.66
C LYS A 260 -18.64 -18.62 -1.28
N VAL A 261 -17.89 -18.11 -0.30
CA VAL A 261 -17.80 -18.71 1.04
C VAL A 261 -19.19 -18.91 1.65
N GLU A 262 -20.09 -17.96 1.39
CA GLU A 262 -21.48 -18.00 1.84
C GLU A 262 -22.28 -19.16 1.20
N SER A 263 -22.01 -19.55 -0.05
CA SER A 263 -22.67 -20.69 -0.70
C SER A 263 -22.08 -22.05 -0.31
N ILE A 264 -20.97 -22.09 0.44
CA ILE A 264 -20.36 -23.32 0.96
C ILE A 264 -20.88 -23.60 2.39
N MET A 265 -21.34 -22.56 3.10
CA MET A 265 -21.87 -22.65 4.46
C MET A 265 -23.40 -22.81 4.53
N THR A 266 -24.09 -22.81 3.38
CA THR A 266 -25.52 -23.16 3.26
C THR A 266 -25.68 -24.54 2.67
#